data_AF-A0A1G8UYX1-F1
#
_entry.id   AF-A0A1G8UYX1-F1
#
_cell.length_a   1.000
_cell.length_b   1.000
_cell.length_c   1.000
_cell.angle_alpha   90.00
_cell.angle_beta   90.00
_cell.angle_gamma   90.00
#
_symmetry.space_group_name_H-M   'P 1'
#
loop_
_entity.id
_entity.type
_entity.pdbx_description
1 polymer ?
#
loop_
_entity_poly.entity_id
_entity_poly.type
_entity_poly.pdbx_seq_one_letter_code
_entity_poly.pdbx_strand_id
1 'polypeptide(L)'
;MIARLLLPLLLFCGLAQASEPNLYPSNLAGVRAEVLLVEPQRGSPYSGLSQALIARLPDLGWQVRVVPSLPEEPGEVLGGDTVWLAQGEVVGILAAKLADGKLEPPLALVSVGGFQWPEQDTPALAARLVMQPSPVLDVISDWDHPLSKAGQKQRAVEASRSNKRNYRQWRNYLDYQQVNDHQELITRIHGWLSRQLR
;
A
#
# COMPACT_ATOMS: atom_id res chain seq x y z
N MET A 1 -33.59 5.94 59.57
CA MET A 1 -32.49 6.93 59.46
C MET A 1 -31.28 6.18 58.91
N ILE A 2 -31.09 6.17 57.58
CA ILE A 2 -30.23 7.05 56.77
C ILE A 2 -28.73 6.80 57.03
N ALA A 3 -28.06 6.21 56.03
CA ALA A 3 -26.76 6.59 55.44
C ALA A 3 -26.21 5.35 54.69
N ARG A 4 -26.42 5.16 53.38
CA ARG A 4 -25.80 5.84 52.22
C ARG A 4 -24.28 6.05 52.40
N LEU A 5 -23.49 5.17 51.78
CA LEU A 5 -22.17 5.51 51.27
C LEU A 5 -22.02 4.86 49.89
N LEU A 6 -22.05 5.74 48.89
CA LEU A 6 -21.93 5.48 47.47
C LEU A 6 -20.46 5.24 47.11
N LEU A 7 -20.18 4.13 46.43
CA LEU A 7 -18.91 3.85 45.76
C LEU A 7 -19.03 4.38 44.32
N PRO A 8 -18.18 5.30 43.83
CA PRO A 8 -18.22 5.69 42.43
C PRO A 8 -17.40 4.69 41.59
N LEU A 9 -18.06 4.09 40.59
CA LEU A 9 -17.43 3.42 39.46
C LEU A 9 -16.61 4.45 38.66
N LEU A 10 -15.29 4.27 38.60
CA LEU A 10 -14.44 4.94 37.63
C LEU A 10 -14.48 4.15 36.31
N LEU A 11 -15.40 4.54 35.43
CA LEU A 11 -15.37 4.20 34.01
C LEU A 11 -14.21 4.94 33.35
N PHE A 12 -13.07 4.28 33.21
CA PHE A 12 -12.00 4.71 32.32
C PHE A 12 -12.46 4.48 30.87
N CYS A 13 -13.15 5.45 30.29
CA CYS A 13 -13.33 5.54 28.84
C CYS A 13 -11.98 5.94 28.23
N GLY A 14 -11.17 4.95 27.84
CA GLY A 14 -10.06 5.15 26.93
C GLY A 14 -10.60 5.52 25.56
N LEU A 15 -10.78 6.81 25.29
CA LEU A 15 -10.96 7.33 23.94
C LEU A 15 -9.66 7.05 23.17
N ALA A 16 -9.68 6.01 22.34
CA ALA A 16 -8.71 5.85 21.27
C ALA A 16 -8.82 7.10 20.39
N GLN A 17 -7.80 7.96 20.41
CA GLN A 17 -7.66 9.02 19.42
C GLN A 17 -7.44 8.33 18.07
N ALA A 18 -8.53 8.17 17.31
CA ALA A 18 -8.43 7.92 15.88
C ALA A 18 -7.68 9.13 15.29
N SER A 19 -6.43 8.93 14.89
CA SER A 19 -5.67 9.93 14.18
C SER A 19 -6.42 10.28 12.90
N GLU A 20 -6.87 11.52 12.76
CA GLU A 20 -7.49 11.98 11.52
C GLU A 20 -6.50 11.70 10.37
N PRO A 21 -6.94 11.06 9.28
CA PRO A 21 -6.08 10.87 8.12
C PRO A 21 -5.68 12.24 7.61
N ASN A 22 -4.37 12.51 7.54
CA ASN A 22 -3.83 13.72 6.94
C ASN A 22 -4.24 13.76 5.45
N LEU A 23 -5.35 14.44 5.16
CA LEU A 23 -5.84 14.70 3.82
C LEU A 23 -5.08 15.91 3.26
N TYR A 24 -4.04 15.66 2.47
CA TYR A 24 -3.45 16.68 1.60
C TYR A 24 -4.40 16.90 0.41
N PRO A 25 -4.53 18.13 -0.15
CA PRO A 25 -5.82 18.76 -0.49
C PRO A 25 -6.68 18.02 -1.53
N SER A 26 -7.97 17.85 -1.23
CA SER A 26 -8.88 16.92 -1.89
C SER A 26 -9.77 17.48 -3.01
N ASN A 27 -9.85 18.79 -3.24
CA ASN A 27 -10.90 19.35 -4.11
C ASN A 27 -10.42 20.45 -5.09
N LEU A 28 -9.16 20.42 -5.53
CA LEU A 28 -8.64 21.40 -6.49
C LEU A 28 -8.81 20.92 -7.94
N ALA A 29 -9.18 21.84 -8.84
CA ALA A 29 -9.16 21.56 -10.28
C ALA A 29 -7.76 21.09 -10.70
N GLY A 30 -7.67 19.92 -11.34
CA GLY A 30 -6.41 19.32 -11.78
C GLY A 30 -5.91 18.13 -10.95
N VAL A 31 -6.61 17.74 -9.88
CA VAL A 31 -6.31 16.49 -9.14
C VAL A 31 -6.72 15.27 -9.98
N ARG A 32 -5.82 14.28 -10.10
CA ARG A 32 -5.99 13.07 -10.92
C ARG A 32 -6.84 12.00 -10.22
N ALA A 33 -6.42 11.60 -9.02
CA ALA A 33 -7.11 10.65 -8.14
C ALA A 33 -6.50 10.71 -6.74
N GLU A 34 -7.15 10.04 -5.78
CA GLU A 34 -6.57 9.77 -4.46
C GLU A 34 -5.65 8.54 -4.50
N VAL A 35 -4.47 8.69 -3.88
CA VAL A 35 -3.49 7.65 -3.60
C VAL A 35 -3.53 7.36 -2.11
N LEU A 36 -3.90 6.13 -1.76
CA LEU A 36 -3.76 5.60 -0.41
C LEU A 36 -2.38 5.01 -0.24
N LEU A 37 -1.57 5.67 0.59
CA LEU A 37 -0.28 5.17 1.00
C LEU A 37 -0.43 4.42 2.31
N VAL A 38 -0.31 3.10 2.27
CA VAL A 38 -0.36 2.27 3.48
C VAL A 38 1.00 2.32 4.15
N GLU A 39 1.05 2.80 5.39
CA GLU A 39 2.32 2.95 6.11
C GLU A 39 3.01 1.59 6.25
N PRO A 40 4.32 1.52 5.96
CA PRO A 40 5.07 0.33 6.30
C PRO A 40 5.22 0.23 7.82
N GLN A 41 5.48 -0.99 8.33
CA GLN A 41 5.75 -1.19 9.75
C GLN A 41 6.90 -0.28 10.26
N ARG A 42 6.82 0.16 11.52
CA ARG A 42 7.87 1.00 12.13
C ARG A 42 9.26 0.37 11.98
N GLY A 43 10.25 1.18 11.64
CA GLY A 43 11.63 0.72 11.41
C GLY A 43 11.86 0.13 10.02
N SER A 44 10.85 0.16 9.15
CA SER A 44 10.97 -0.28 7.76
C SER A 44 12.02 0.54 6.97
N PRO A 45 12.81 -0.11 6.09
CA PRO A 45 13.74 0.57 5.19
C PRO A 45 13.02 1.46 4.16
N TYR A 46 11.70 1.35 4.03
CA TYR A 46 10.90 2.13 3.08
C TYR A 46 10.40 3.47 3.64
N SER A 47 10.72 3.81 4.89
CA SER A 47 10.27 5.06 5.54
C SER A 47 10.70 6.34 4.77
N GLY A 48 11.94 6.40 4.29
CA GLY A 48 12.44 7.50 3.46
C GLY A 48 11.65 7.64 2.15
N LEU A 49 11.38 6.51 1.48
CA LEU A 49 10.55 6.49 0.26
C LEU A 49 9.11 6.95 0.54
N SER A 50 8.51 6.51 1.65
CA SER A 50 7.17 6.95 2.06
C SER A 50 7.10 8.47 2.23
N GLN A 51 8.08 9.07 2.91
CA GLN A 51 8.16 10.52 3.06
C GLN A 51 8.31 11.23 1.71
N ALA A 52 9.14 10.69 0.83
CA ALA A 52 9.32 11.25 -0.52
C ALA A 52 8.03 11.16 -1.36
N LEU A 53 7.29 10.05 -1.28
CA LEU A 53 5.99 9.90 -1.96
C LEU A 53 4.97 10.92 -1.46
N ILE A 54 4.85 11.08 -0.13
CA ILE A 54 3.95 12.07 0.49
C ILE A 54 4.30 13.49 0.03
N ALA A 55 5.59 13.82 -0.03
CA ALA A 55 6.03 15.15 -0.41
C ALA A 55 5.87 15.46 -1.91
N ARG A 56 6.03 14.47 -2.79
CA ARG A 56 6.21 14.72 -4.25
C ARG A 56 5.02 14.33 -5.11
N LEU A 57 4.19 13.37 -4.70
CA LEU A 57 3.00 13.02 -5.46
C LEU A 57 1.97 14.18 -5.56
N PRO A 58 1.78 15.03 -4.53
CA PRO A 58 0.94 16.23 -4.63
C PRO A 58 1.39 17.21 -5.73
N ASP A 59 2.71 17.45 -5.85
CA ASP A 59 3.29 18.28 -6.92
C ASP A 59 2.96 17.73 -8.33
N LEU A 60 2.65 16.44 -8.43
CA LEU A 60 2.33 15.73 -9.67
C LEU A 60 0.81 15.57 -9.90
N GLY A 61 -0.01 16.22 -9.07
CA GLY A 61 -1.47 16.25 -9.17
C GLY A 61 -2.18 15.08 -8.52
N TRP A 62 -1.54 14.35 -7.61
CA TRP A 62 -2.18 13.27 -6.84
C TRP A 62 -2.54 13.73 -5.45
N GLN A 63 -3.72 13.34 -4.97
CA GLN A 63 -4.05 13.50 -3.56
C GLN A 63 -3.46 12.32 -2.78
N VAL A 64 -2.70 12.57 -1.72
CA VAL A 64 -2.14 11.48 -0.90
C VAL A 64 -2.82 11.44 0.45
N ARG A 65 -3.42 10.28 0.78
CA ARG A 65 -3.91 9.97 2.11
C ARG A 65 -3.08 8.83 2.69
N VAL A 66 -2.46 9.09 3.83
CA VAL A 66 -1.66 8.11 4.56
C VAL A 66 -2.59 7.28 5.45
N VAL A 67 -2.48 5.97 5.36
CA VAL A 67 -3.29 5.01 6.11
C VAL A 67 -2.36 4.22 7.04
N PRO A 68 -2.50 4.34 8.38
CA PRO A 68 -1.55 3.74 9.32
C PRO A 68 -1.64 2.21 9.36
N SER A 69 -2.81 1.65 9.03
CA SER A 69 -3.06 0.21 8.99
C SER A 69 -4.17 -0.12 8.00
N LEU A 70 -4.09 -1.30 7.39
CA LEU A 70 -5.21 -1.80 6.58
C LEU A 70 -6.44 -2.03 7.47
N PRO A 71 -7.65 -1.76 6.99
CA PRO A 71 -8.87 -1.99 7.75
C PRO A 71 -8.99 -3.47 8.12
N GLU A 72 -9.47 -3.73 9.34
CA GLU A 72 -9.64 -5.07 9.88
C GLU A 72 -11.00 -5.65 9.51
N GLU A 73 -12.03 -4.81 9.47
CA GLU A 73 -13.42 -5.20 9.23
C GLU A 73 -13.82 -5.11 7.73
N PRO A 74 -14.56 -6.10 7.20
CA PRO A 74 -15.15 -6.01 5.87
C PRO A 74 -16.13 -4.83 5.78
N GLY A 75 -15.94 -3.93 4.82
CA GLY A 75 -16.83 -2.79 4.59
C GLY A 75 -16.38 -1.46 5.18
N GLU A 76 -15.24 -1.40 5.89
CA GLU A 76 -14.54 -0.14 6.09
C GLU A 76 -13.91 0.27 4.75
N VAL A 77 -14.66 1.05 3.98
CA VAL A 77 -14.37 1.32 2.57
C VAL A 77 -13.14 2.21 2.44
N LEU A 78 -11.97 1.59 2.24
CA LEU A 78 -10.94 2.22 1.42
C LEU A 78 -11.51 2.27 -0.01
N GLY A 79 -12.00 3.43 -0.44
CA GLY A 79 -12.76 3.59 -1.69
C GLY A 79 -12.16 2.83 -2.87
N GLY A 80 -12.96 2.01 -3.56
CA GLY A 80 -12.55 1.32 -4.80
C GLY A 80 -12.10 2.29 -5.91
N ASP A 81 -12.45 3.57 -5.77
CA ASP A 81 -12.07 4.68 -6.66
C ASP A 81 -10.69 5.30 -6.33
N THR A 82 -9.82 4.56 -5.63
CA THR A 82 -8.51 5.06 -5.19
C THR A 82 -7.36 4.18 -5.71
N VAL A 83 -6.17 4.77 -5.82
CA VAL A 83 -4.93 4.04 -6.13
C VAL A 83 -4.29 3.61 -4.81
N TRP A 84 -3.83 2.37 -4.70
CA TRP A 84 -3.18 1.88 -3.48
C TRP A 84 -1.69 1.73 -3.68
N LEU A 85 -0.89 2.24 -2.76
CA LEU A 85 0.57 2.06 -2.72
C LEU A 85 0.96 1.40 -1.41
N ALA A 86 1.56 0.22 -1.50
CA ALA A 86 2.02 -0.55 -0.35
C ALA A 86 3.48 -1.00 -0.53
N GLN A 87 4.16 -1.19 0.60
CA GLN A 87 5.60 -1.45 0.64
C GLN A 87 5.91 -2.64 1.56
N GLY A 88 6.86 -3.49 1.18
CA GLY A 88 7.34 -4.57 2.03
C GLY A 88 6.28 -5.62 2.39
N GLU A 89 6.25 -6.04 3.65
CA GLU A 89 5.32 -7.06 4.16
C GLU A 89 3.84 -6.66 4.01
N VAL A 90 3.55 -5.36 4.06
CA VAL A 90 2.19 -4.84 3.93
C VAL A 90 1.58 -5.23 2.58
N VAL A 91 2.39 -5.35 1.53
CA VAL A 91 1.92 -5.85 0.22
C VAL A 91 1.36 -7.27 0.34
N GLY A 92 2.04 -8.14 1.10
CA GLY A 92 1.59 -9.52 1.31
C GLY A 92 0.23 -9.59 1.99
N ILE A 93 0.07 -8.82 3.07
CA ILE A 93 -1.19 -8.72 3.82
C ILE A 93 -2.30 -8.14 2.93
N LEU A 94 -1.99 -7.07 2.18
CA LEU A 94 -2.93 -6.40 1.28
C LEU A 94 -3.43 -7.33 0.18
N ALA A 95 -2.51 -8.01 -0.50
CA ALA A 95 -2.84 -8.93 -1.59
C ALA A 95 -3.68 -10.12 -1.10
N ALA A 96 -3.43 -10.61 0.12
CA ALA A 96 -4.26 -11.64 0.75
C ALA A 96 -5.68 -11.15 1.02
N LYS A 97 -5.83 -9.96 1.65
CA LYS A 97 -7.15 -9.38 1.92
C LYS A 97 -7.96 -9.10 0.65
N LEU A 98 -7.32 -8.60 -0.41
CA LEU A 98 -7.95 -8.41 -1.73
C LEU A 98 -8.40 -9.74 -2.35
N ALA A 99 -7.55 -10.77 -2.31
CA ALA A 99 -7.88 -12.09 -2.87
C ALA A 99 -9.02 -12.79 -2.11
N ASP A 100 -9.12 -12.55 -0.79
CA ASP A 100 -10.19 -13.06 0.07
C ASP A 100 -11.51 -12.28 -0.09
N GLY A 101 -11.56 -11.23 -0.92
CA GLY A 101 -12.73 -10.37 -1.08
C GLY A 101 -13.08 -9.55 0.16
N LYS A 102 -12.12 -9.38 1.09
CA LYS A 102 -12.30 -8.56 2.30
C LYS A 102 -12.15 -7.06 2.03
N LEU A 103 -11.62 -6.72 0.86
CA LEU A 103 -11.36 -5.38 0.39
C LEU A 103 -11.85 -5.24 -1.04
N GLU A 104 -12.45 -4.09 -1.37
CA GLU A 104 -12.77 -3.75 -2.75
C GLU A 104 -11.47 -3.55 -3.56
N PRO A 105 -11.42 -4.00 -4.82
CA PRO A 105 -10.27 -3.76 -5.68
C PRO A 105 -10.03 -2.26 -5.92
N PRO A 106 -8.80 -1.75 -5.81
CA PRO A 106 -8.48 -0.36 -6.11
C PRO A 106 -8.51 -0.06 -7.63
N LEU A 107 -8.45 1.21 -8.02
CA LEU A 107 -8.24 1.59 -9.43
C LEU A 107 -6.92 1.07 -9.98
N ALA A 108 -5.89 1.04 -9.14
CA ALA A 108 -4.59 0.46 -9.43
C ALA A 108 -3.86 0.15 -8.12
N LEU A 109 -2.98 -0.86 -8.16
CA LEU A 109 -2.10 -1.23 -7.06
C LEU A 109 -0.64 -1.01 -7.45
N VAL A 110 0.11 -0.32 -6.59
CA VAL A 110 1.56 -0.19 -6.67
C VAL A 110 2.17 -0.95 -5.49
N SER A 111 2.87 -2.04 -5.80
CA SER A 111 3.66 -2.84 -4.85
C SER A 111 5.11 -2.40 -4.94
N VAL A 112 5.74 -2.09 -3.81
CA VAL A 112 7.20 -1.82 -3.74
C VAL A 112 7.84 -2.80 -2.77
N GLY A 113 8.74 -3.65 -3.29
CA GLY A 113 9.47 -4.64 -2.51
C GLY A 113 8.58 -5.57 -1.71
N GLY A 114 7.41 -5.90 -2.26
CA GLY A 114 6.41 -6.71 -1.59
C GLY A 114 6.94 -8.08 -1.20
N PHE A 115 6.66 -8.54 0.02
CA PHE A 115 6.94 -9.91 0.45
C PHE A 115 5.89 -10.38 1.44
N GLN A 116 5.89 -11.67 1.76
CA GLN A 116 4.98 -12.26 2.74
C GLN A 116 5.72 -13.29 3.58
N TRP A 117 5.42 -13.30 4.89
CA TRP A 117 5.78 -14.38 5.80
C TRP A 117 4.58 -15.29 6.06
N PRO A 118 4.81 -16.58 6.34
CA PRO A 118 6.08 -17.32 6.23
C PRO A 118 6.58 -17.49 4.77
N GLU A 119 7.86 -17.84 4.56
CA GLU A 119 8.47 -17.96 3.20
C GLU A 119 7.67 -18.88 2.25
N GLN A 120 7.08 -19.93 2.79
CA GLN A 120 6.21 -20.86 2.07
C GLN A 120 5.01 -20.19 1.38
N ASP A 121 4.63 -18.98 1.79
CA ASP A 121 3.55 -18.21 1.18
C ASP A 121 4.01 -17.32 0.01
N THR A 122 5.31 -17.26 -0.29
CA THR A 122 5.85 -16.51 -1.43
C THR A 122 5.18 -16.87 -2.77
N PRO A 123 4.92 -18.16 -3.09
CA PRO A 123 4.19 -18.52 -4.29
C PRO A 123 2.74 -18.02 -4.29
N ALA A 124 2.07 -18.03 -3.12
CA ALA A 124 0.71 -17.53 -2.99
C ALA A 124 0.65 -16.02 -3.24
N LEU A 125 1.63 -15.25 -2.72
CA LEU A 125 1.75 -13.82 -3.02
C LEU A 125 1.90 -13.57 -4.52
N ALA A 126 2.72 -14.37 -5.21
CA ALA A 126 2.91 -14.22 -6.65
C ALA A 126 1.60 -14.38 -7.43
N ALA A 127 0.84 -15.44 -7.14
CA ALA A 127 -0.47 -15.67 -7.73
C ALA A 127 -1.44 -14.52 -7.40
N ARG A 128 -1.51 -14.10 -6.13
CA ARG A 128 -2.42 -13.03 -5.67
C ARG A 128 -2.15 -11.70 -6.37
N LEU A 129 -0.90 -11.29 -6.54
CA LEU A 129 -0.55 -10.04 -7.23
C LEU A 129 -0.85 -10.10 -8.73
N VAL A 130 -0.53 -11.21 -9.39
CA VAL A 130 -0.75 -11.36 -10.84
C VAL A 130 -2.23 -11.46 -11.17
N MET A 131 -3.02 -12.10 -10.30
CA MET A 131 -4.42 -12.38 -10.56
C MET A 131 -5.36 -11.24 -10.17
N GLN A 132 -4.85 -10.15 -9.58
CA GLN A 132 -5.67 -8.99 -9.22
C GLN A 132 -6.55 -8.52 -10.39
N PRO A 133 -7.82 -8.16 -10.14
CA PRO A 133 -8.66 -7.52 -11.15
C PRO A 133 -8.05 -6.18 -11.60
N SER A 134 -7.54 -5.41 -10.63
CA SER A 134 -6.93 -4.11 -10.84
C SER A 134 -5.56 -4.21 -11.52
N PRO A 135 -5.15 -3.19 -12.29
CA PRO A 135 -3.78 -3.04 -12.75
C PRO A 135 -2.79 -3.00 -11.57
N VAL A 136 -1.70 -3.76 -11.67
CA VAL A 136 -0.64 -3.86 -10.67
C VAL A 136 0.70 -3.46 -11.27
N LEU A 137 1.35 -2.47 -10.68
CA LEU A 137 2.77 -2.20 -10.85
C LEU A 137 3.53 -2.81 -9.68
N ASP A 138 4.36 -3.82 -9.96
CA ASP A 138 5.18 -4.48 -8.94
C ASP A 138 6.65 -4.10 -9.12
N VAL A 139 7.15 -3.26 -8.22
CA VAL A 139 8.51 -2.75 -8.18
C VAL A 139 9.34 -3.64 -7.27
N ILE A 140 10.41 -4.23 -7.81
CA ILE A 140 11.33 -5.09 -7.07
C ILE A 140 12.75 -4.54 -7.21
N SER A 141 13.42 -4.28 -6.08
CA SER A 141 14.81 -3.82 -6.03
C SER A 141 15.77 -4.90 -5.53
N ASP A 142 17.04 -4.81 -5.94
CA ASP A 142 18.10 -5.66 -5.39
C ASP A 142 18.34 -5.41 -3.88
N TRP A 143 17.92 -4.24 -3.38
CA TRP A 143 17.94 -3.84 -1.96
C TRP A 143 16.72 -4.30 -1.15
N ASP A 144 15.73 -4.93 -1.80
CA ASP A 144 14.57 -5.45 -1.09
C ASP A 144 14.93 -6.61 -0.16
N HIS A 145 13.98 -6.91 0.74
CA HIS A 145 13.97 -8.11 1.55
C HIS A 145 14.23 -9.39 0.71
N PRO A 146 15.02 -10.37 1.19
CA PRO A 146 15.32 -11.59 0.45
C PRO A 146 14.10 -12.33 -0.12
N LEU A 147 12.98 -12.35 0.61
CA LEU A 147 11.74 -12.97 0.13
C LEU A 147 11.09 -12.24 -1.05
N SER A 148 11.20 -10.91 -1.14
CA SER A 148 10.74 -10.15 -2.32
C SER A 148 11.51 -10.62 -3.56
N LYS A 149 12.84 -10.72 -3.41
CA LYS A 149 13.75 -11.17 -4.47
C LYS A 149 13.53 -12.63 -4.85
N ALA A 150 13.35 -13.51 -3.88
CA ALA A 150 13.05 -14.92 -4.12
C ALA A 150 11.74 -15.11 -4.91
N GLY A 151 10.73 -14.28 -4.60
CA GLY A 151 9.44 -14.28 -5.29
C GLY A 151 9.46 -13.69 -6.70
N GLN A 152 10.49 -12.92 -7.09
CA GLN A 152 10.57 -12.22 -8.37
C GLN A 152 10.33 -13.16 -9.57
N LYS A 153 11.09 -14.27 -9.62
CA LYS A 153 11.01 -15.23 -10.71
C LYS A 153 9.65 -15.91 -10.76
N GLN A 154 9.07 -16.23 -9.60
CA GLN A 154 7.75 -16.83 -9.51
C GLN A 154 6.67 -15.88 -10.05
N ARG A 155 6.73 -14.59 -9.69
CA ARG A 155 5.82 -13.58 -10.24
C ARG A 155 5.92 -13.43 -11.75
N ALA A 156 7.14 -13.45 -12.31
CA ALA A 156 7.34 -13.40 -13.75
C ALA A 156 6.76 -14.64 -14.47
N VAL A 157 6.94 -15.83 -13.88
CA VAL A 157 6.35 -17.08 -14.39
C VAL A 157 4.84 -17.03 -14.33
N GLU A 158 4.26 -16.62 -13.20
CA GLU A 158 2.80 -16.52 -13.04
C GLU A 158 2.20 -15.46 -13.98
N ALA A 159 2.85 -14.31 -14.13
CA ALA A 159 2.45 -13.28 -15.09
C ALA A 159 2.41 -13.83 -16.52
N SER A 160 3.46 -14.56 -16.92
CA SER A 160 3.51 -15.21 -18.25
C SER A 160 2.46 -16.28 -18.44
N ARG A 161 2.08 -17.02 -17.38
CA ARG A 161 1.07 -18.09 -17.44
C ARG A 161 -0.36 -17.55 -17.48
N SER A 162 -0.62 -16.48 -16.73
CA SER A 162 -1.97 -15.94 -16.56
C SER A 162 -2.55 -15.30 -17.83
N ASN A 163 -1.71 -14.94 -18.81
CA ASN A 163 -2.06 -14.12 -19.98
C ASN A 163 -2.74 -12.78 -19.63
N LYS A 164 -2.70 -12.36 -18.37
CA LYS A 164 -3.26 -11.08 -17.93
C LYS A 164 -2.27 -9.97 -18.22
N ARG A 165 -2.77 -8.89 -18.82
CA ARG A 165 -1.99 -7.66 -19.09
C ARG A 165 -2.03 -6.66 -17.94
N ASN A 166 -2.77 -6.98 -16.87
CA ASN A 166 -2.98 -6.08 -15.74
C ASN A 166 -1.77 -6.06 -14.81
N TYR A 167 -0.87 -7.03 -14.89
CA TYR A 167 0.33 -7.08 -14.05
C TYR A 167 1.57 -6.62 -14.83
N ARG A 168 2.33 -5.69 -14.25
CA ARG A 168 3.63 -5.25 -14.75
C ARG A 168 4.67 -5.32 -13.63
N GLN A 169 5.64 -6.20 -13.79
CA GLN A 169 6.83 -6.18 -12.96
C GLN A 169 7.84 -5.16 -13.51
N TRP A 170 8.43 -4.37 -12.63
CA TRP A 170 9.57 -3.53 -12.94
C TRP A 170 10.71 -3.85 -11.99
N ARG A 171 11.81 -4.36 -12.55
CA ARG A 171 13.06 -4.53 -11.83
C ARG A 171 13.76 -3.18 -11.69
N ASN A 172 14.06 -2.85 -10.45
CA ASN A 172 14.66 -1.62 -10.02
C ASN A 172 16.06 -1.92 -9.44
N TYR A 173 16.99 -0.98 -9.57
CA TYR A 173 18.33 -1.08 -8.97
C TYR A 173 18.53 -0.07 -7.84
N LEU A 174 17.47 0.70 -7.54
CA LEU A 174 17.51 1.85 -6.66
C LEU A 174 17.55 1.43 -5.19
N ASP A 175 18.43 2.08 -4.46
CA ASP A 175 18.57 2.01 -3.01
C ASP A 175 17.57 2.99 -2.38
N TYR A 176 16.60 2.48 -1.63
CA TYR A 176 15.60 3.32 -0.96
C TYR A 176 16.17 4.16 0.18
N GLN A 177 17.46 4.08 0.48
CA GLN A 177 18.13 4.99 1.40
C GLN A 177 18.66 6.25 0.71
N GLN A 178 18.77 6.25 -0.63
CA GLN A 178 19.29 7.38 -1.41
C GLN A 178 18.15 8.29 -1.88
N VAL A 179 18.30 9.60 -1.69
CA VAL A 179 17.26 10.58 -2.04
C VAL A 179 17.03 10.67 -3.56
N ASN A 180 18.09 10.59 -4.36
CA ASN A 180 17.98 10.65 -5.82
C ASN A 180 17.17 9.48 -6.37
N ASP A 181 17.33 8.31 -5.75
CA ASP A 181 16.66 7.08 -6.10
C ASP A 181 15.16 7.15 -5.82
N HIS A 182 14.73 7.92 -4.82
CA HIS A 182 13.30 8.20 -4.62
C HIS A 182 12.69 8.98 -5.79
N GLN A 183 13.39 9.98 -6.32
CA GLN A 183 12.86 10.82 -7.39
C GLN A 183 12.62 10.04 -8.68
N GLU A 184 13.56 9.16 -9.04
CA GLU A 184 13.39 8.28 -10.21
C GLU A 184 12.19 7.35 -10.03
N LEU A 185 12.09 6.69 -8.88
CA LEU A 185 10.99 5.79 -8.56
C LEU A 185 9.63 6.51 -8.61
N ILE A 186 9.52 7.68 -7.99
CA ILE A 186 8.29 8.49 -7.97
C ILE A 186 7.89 8.91 -9.39
N THR A 187 8.85 9.35 -10.21
CA THR A 187 8.60 9.75 -11.61
C THR A 187 8.04 8.57 -12.41
N ARG A 188 8.59 7.37 -12.22
CA ARG A 188 8.13 6.16 -12.90
C ARG A 188 6.74 5.72 -12.43
N ILE A 189 6.48 5.76 -11.12
CA ILE A 189 5.16 5.49 -10.55
C ILE A 189 4.13 6.44 -11.15
N HIS A 190 4.40 7.75 -11.13
CA HIS A 190 3.52 8.76 -11.73
C HIS A 190 3.29 8.52 -13.22
N GLY A 191 4.35 8.24 -14.00
CA GLY A 191 4.24 7.99 -15.43
C GLY A 191 3.48 6.70 -15.76
N TRP A 192 3.54 5.68 -14.90
CA TRP A 192 2.74 4.48 -15.05
C TRP A 192 1.27 4.74 -14.71
N LEU A 193 0.97 5.32 -13.55
CA LEU A 193 -0.39 5.65 -13.12
C LEU A 193 -1.09 6.56 -14.14
N SER A 194 -0.40 7.59 -14.61
CA SER A 194 -0.92 8.53 -15.62
C SER A 194 -1.19 7.91 -16.98
N ARG A 195 -0.69 6.70 -17.27
CA ARG A 195 -1.05 5.95 -18.50
C ARG A 195 -2.16 4.95 -18.22
N GLN A 196 -2.18 4.38 -17.02
CA GLN A 196 -3.12 3.35 -16.65
C GLN A 196 -4.53 3.89 -16.38
N LEU A 197 -4.63 5.14 -15.91
CA LEU A 197 -5.87 5.80 -15.53
C LEU A 197 -6.33 6.87 -16.55
N ARG A 198 -5.82 6.81 -17.78
CA ARG A 198 -6.35 7.61 -18.91
C ARG A 198 -7.53 6.90 -19.53
#